data_AF-A0A1Y2JSX1-F1
#
_entry.id   AF-A0A1Y2JSX1-F1
#
_cell.length_a   1.000
_cell.length_b   1.000
_cell.length_c   1.000
_cell.angle_alpha   90.00
_cell.angle_beta   90.00
_cell.angle_gamma   90.00
#
_symmetry.space_group_name_H-M   'P 1'
#
loop_
_entity.id
_entity.type
_entity.pdbx_description
1 polymer ?
#
loop_
_entity_poly.entity_id
_entity_poly.type
_entity_poly.pdbx_seq_one_letter_code
_entity_poly.pdbx_strand_id
1 'polypeptide(L)'
;MHRLIISSAGMKFRTLMVAAIVAMLPQFNAGAQVNLSAGSTSSQLSDLMIAIQFQHIKVWLAGKLGNWDLANYELRQIQASLRKATPPPSEGLRSSQTTEQLQALDRAIQQKDGAAFAKAYSDLTNGCNACHRASGYSSITIQVPVNSPFSDQLFADQIAQGRALARGTCGLCHIVSDASRETPAFRVPAPSFSEIASRPSFSANYLRELLTSNHRRVGPNQAMLKPKLVEYQIDAIVAFFETVQADQAR
;
A
#
# COMPACT_ATOMS: atom_id res chain seq x y z
N MET A 1 2.31 19.63 -83.25
CA MET A 1 2.15 18.21 -82.87
C MET A 1 3.12 17.37 -83.68
N HIS A 2 4.13 16.76 -83.05
CA HIS A 2 5.01 15.62 -83.44
C HIS A 2 6.26 15.68 -82.51
N ARG A 3 6.47 14.69 -81.60
CA ARG A 3 7.55 13.66 -81.62
C ARG A 3 8.99 14.25 -81.72
N LEU A 4 10.06 13.86 -81.02
CA LEU A 4 10.45 12.69 -80.20
C LEU A 4 11.82 13.02 -79.52
N ILE A 5 12.04 12.43 -78.32
CA ILE A 5 13.27 11.93 -77.65
C ILE A 5 14.61 12.00 -78.43
N ILE A 6 15.77 12.38 -77.80
CA ILE A 6 17.13 11.72 -77.69
C ILE A 6 18.02 12.55 -76.72
N SER A 7 18.42 12.09 -75.52
CA SER A 7 19.67 11.41 -75.08
C SER A 7 21.05 12.09 -75.30
N SER A 8 21.77 12.26 -74.19
CA SER A 8 23.19 11.86 -73.94
C SER A 8 24.24 12.94 -73.62
N ALA A 9 25.13 12.51 -72.69
CA ALA A 9 26.50 12.96 -72.38
C ALA A 9 26.71 14.40 -71.86
N GLY A 10 27.47 14.69 -70.79
CA GLY A 10 28.50 13.95 -70.08
C GLY A 10 29.87 14.64 -70.26
N MET A 11 30.32 15.46 -69.29
CA MET A 11 31.74 15.70 -68.89
C MET A 11 31.81 16.87 -67.89
N LYS A 12 32.08 16.58 -66.61
CA LYS A 12 33.39 16.69 -65.93
C LYS A 12 34.03 18.09 -66.04
N PHE A 13 34.05 18.84 -64.94
CA PHE A 13 35.27 19.54 -64.52
C PHE A 13 35.32 19.68 -63.00
N ARG A 14 36.45 19.20 -62.45
CA ARG A 14 36.88 19.32 -61.06
C ARG A 14 37.16 20.79 -60.74
N THR A 15 37.05 21.22 -59.49
CA THR A 15 38.19 21.64 -58.62
C THR A 15 37.65 22.09 -57.26
N LEU A 16 38.34 21.65 -56.20
CA LEU A 16 38.03 21.84 -54.79
C LEU A 16 37.98 23.32 -54.37
N MET A 17 36.94 23.70 -53.61
CA MET A 17 36.98 24.88 -52.74
C MET A 17 36.82 24.41 -51.29
N VAL A 18 37.83 24.71 -50.49
CA VAL A 18 37.93 24.43 -49.06
C VAL A 18 36.86 25.24 -48.33
N ALA A 19 35.83 24.57 -47.79
CA ALA A 19 34.85 25.20 -46.91
C ALA A 19 35.30 25.04 -45.46
N ALA A 20 35.54 26.17 -44.80
CA ALA A 20 35.80 26.24 -43.36
C ALA A 20 34.59 25.69 -42.59
N ILE A 21 34.80 24.62 -41.81
CA ILE A 21 33.79 24.05 -40.91
C ILE A 21 33.70 24.98 -39.70
N VAL A 22 32.76 25.93 -39.74
CA VAL A 22 32.24 26.57 -38.52
C VAL A 22 31.32 25.54 -37.87
N ALA A 23 31.75 24.96 -36.77
CA ALA A 23 30.93 24.06 -35.97
C ALA A 23 29.75 24.85 -35.37
N MET A 24 28.60 24.83 -36.06
CA MET A 24 27.32 25.19 -35.45
C MET A 24 26.96 24.08 -34.46
N LEU A 25 27.27 24.30 -33.18
CA LEU A 25 26.71 23.53 -32.08
C LEU A 25 25.18 23.70 -32.12
N PRO A 26 24.38 22.61 -32.07
CA PRO A 26 22.95 22.76 -31.84
C PRO A 26 22.78 23.36 -30.44
N GLN A 27 22.28 24.58 -30.38
CA GLN A 27 21.73 25.13 -29.14
C GLN A 27 20.53 24.24 -28.79
N PHE A 28 20.75 23.28 -27.89
CA PHE A 28 19.65 22.67 -27.17
C PHE A 28 18.92 23.80 -26.47
N ASN A 29 17.77 24.21 -27.00
CA ASN A 29 16.83 25.06 -26.30
C ASN A 29 16.38 24.28 -25.05
N ALA A 30 17.08 24.52 -23.94
CA ALA A 30 16.63 24.17 -22.63
C ALA A 30 15.35 24.96 -22.35
N GLY A 31 14.23 24.25 -22.27
CA GLY A 31 12.98 24.78 -21.74
C GLY A 31 12.12 25.55 -22.75
N ALA A 32 11.56 24.85 -23.73
CA ALA A 32 10.15 25.11 -24.00
C ALA A 32 9.39 24.74 -22.72
N GLN A 33 9.14 25.72 -21.84
CA GLN A 33 8.13 25.56 -20.82
C GLN A 33 6.84 25.28 -21.57
N VAL A 34 6.41 24.01 -21.57
CA VAL A 34 5.03 23.66 -21.88
C VAL A 34 4.23 24.33 -20.77
N ASN A 35 3.78 25.54 -21.06
CA ASN A 35 2.84 26.26 -20.22
C ASN A 35 1.52 25.50 -20.38
N LEU A 36 1.31 24.46 -19.56
CA LEU A 36 0.06 23.72 -19.46
C LEU A 36 -0.99 24.67 -18.86
N SER A 37 -1.49 25.55 -19.70
CA SER A 37 -2.59 26.44 -19.37
C SER A 37 -3.86 25.60 -19.19
N ALA A 38 -4.41 25.61 -17.98
CA ALA A 38 -5.83 25.44 -17.69
C ALA A 38 -6.61 24.35 -18.47
N GLY A 39 -6.03 23.16 -18.64
CA GLY A 39 -6.76 21.91 -18.90
C GLY A 39 -7.19 21.20 -17.60
N SER A 40 -7.26 21.94 -16.49
CA SER A 40 -6.76 21.47 -15.19
C SER A 40 -7.78 20.94 -14.19
N THR A 41 -9.08 20.94 -14.48
CA THR A 41 -10.10 20.48 -13.51
C THR A 41 -10.60 19.06 -13.77
N SER A 42 -10.84 18.70 -15.03
CA SER A 42 -11.33 17.36 -15.41
C SER A 42 -10.26 16.27 -15.25
N SER A 43 -9.02 16.56 -15.63
CA SER A 43 -7.88 15.65 -15.42
C SER A 43 -7.65 15.42 -13.92
N GLN A 44 -7.67 16.50 -13.12
CA GLN A 44 -7.48 16.42 -11.68
C GLN A 44 -8.61 15.64 -10.98
N LEU A 45 -9.85 15.80 -11.45
CA LEU A 45 -10.99 15.01 -10.96
C LEU A 45 -10.83 13.52 -11.30
N SER A 46 -10.40 13.20 -12.53
CA SER A 46 -10.14 11.83 -12.96
C SER A 46 -9.08 11.16 -12.09
N ASP A 47 -7.96 11.85 -11.83
CA ASP A 47 -6.89 11.34 -10.97
C ASP A 47 -7.37 11.06 -9.54
N LEU A 48 -8.21 11.94 -8.99
CA LEU A 48 -8.84 11.74 -7.68
C LEU A 48 -9.79 10.54 -7.67
N MET A 49 -10.60 10.35 -8.72
CA MET A 49 -11.53 9.21 -8.80
C MET A 49 -10.79 7.87 -8.92
N ILE A 50 -9.68 7.82 -9.68
CA ILE A 50 -8.81 6.65 -9.75
C ILE A 50 -8.21 6.34 -8.38
N ALA A 51 -7.71 7.36 -7.68
CA ALA A 51 -7.17 7.19 -6.32
C ALA A 51 -8.25 6.67 -5.35
N ILE A 52 -9.46 7.21 -5.41
CA ILE A 52 -10.60 6.76 -4.60
C ILE A 52 -10.95 5.30 -4.92
N GLN A 53 -10.94 4.90 -6.19
CA GLN A 53 -11.24 3.51 -6.56
C GLN A 53 -10.21 2.54 -5.97
N PHE A 54 -8.92 2.86 -6.02
CA PHE A 54 -7.90 2.04 -5.36
C PHE A 54 -8.07 2.00 -3.85
N GLN A 55 -8.31 3.14 -3.20
CA GLN A 55 -8.57 3.20 -1.76
C GLN A 55 -9.82 2.40 -1.36
N HIS A 56 -10.89 2.47 -2.16
CA HIS A 56 -12.12 1.70 -1.97
C HIS A 56 -11.87 0.20 -2.02
N ILE A 57 -10.99 -0.27 -2.93
CA ILE A 57 -10.56 -1.68 -2.95
C ILE A 57 -9.77 -2.03 -1.68
N LYS A 58 -8.81 -1.19 -1.28
CA LYS A 58 -7.95 -1.45 -0.12
C LYS A 58 -8.74 -1.49 1.20
N VAL A 59 -9.73 -0.61 1.38
CA VAL A 59 -10.63 -0.63 2.55
C VAL A 59 -11.33 -1.99 2.66
N TRP A 60 -11.90 -2.52 1.56
CA TRP A 60 -12.57 -3.82 1.56
C TRP A 60 -11.64 -4.95 1.97
N LEU A 61 -10.49 -5.06 1.31
CA LEU A 61 -9.54 -6.13 1.55
C LEU A 61 -9.02 -6.10 2.99
N ALA A 62 -8.70 -4.90 3.50
CA ALA A 62 -8.26 -4.71 4.87
C ALA A 62 -9.35 -5.10 5.88
N GLY A 63 -10.57 -4.58 5.74
CA GLY A 63 -11.67 -4.87 6.66
C GLY A 63 -12.10 -6.34 6.62
N LYS A 64 -12.11 -6.98 5.44
CA LYS A 64 -12.40 -8.42 5.31
C LYS A 64 -11.38 -9.32 6.00
N LEU A 65 -10.13 -8.87 6.09
CA LEU A 65 -9.05 -9.57 6.78
C LEU A 65 -8.80 -9.04 8.20
N GLY A 66 -9.66 -8.17 8.72
CA GLY A 66 -9.57 -7.64 10.08
C GLY A 66 -8.39 -6.69 10.33
N ASN A 67 -7.77 -6.16 9.29
CA ASN A 67 -6.77 -5.10 9.41
C ASN A 67 -7.46 -3.74 9.53
N TRP A 68 -8.00 -3.49 10.72
CA TRP A 68 -8.82 -2.33 11.01
C TRP A 68 -8.06 -1.00 10.91
N ASP A 69 -6.76 -1.01 11.21
CA ASP A 69 -5.92 0.19 11.11
C ASP A 69 -5.72 0.60 9.64
N LEU A 70 -5.44 -0.36 8.76
CA LEU A 70 -5.38 -0.10 7.32
C LEU A 70 -6.75 0.30 6.76
N ALA A 71 -7.83 -0.37 7.17
CA ALA A 71 -9.19 -0.01 6.73
C ALA A 71 -9.53 1.44 7.14
N ASN A 72 -9.19 1.84 8.37
CA ASN A 72 -9.37 3.20 8.87
C ASN A 72 -8.52 4.19 8.08
N TYR A 73 -7.23 3.90 7.88
CA TYR A 73 -6.33 4.75 7.10
C TYR A 73 -6.88 5.02 5.69
N GLU A 74 -7.26 3.97 4.97
CA GLU A 74 -7.75 4.08 3.60
C GLU A 74 -9.13 4.79 3.53
N LEU A 75 -10.01 4.57 4.52
CA LEU A 75 -11.27 5.32 4.59
C LEU A 75 -11.03 6.83 4.78
N ARG A 76 -10.05 7.21 5.60
CA ARG A 76 -9.65 8.61 5.77
C ARG A 76 -9.08 9.20 4.47
N GLN A 77 -8.36 8.41 3.68
CA GLN A 77 -7.90 8.83 2.35
C GLN A 77 -9.09 9.05 1.39
N ILE A 78 -10.08 8.16 1.36
CA ILE A 78 -11.31 8.35 0.56
C ILE A 78 -12.00 9.65 0.96
N GLN A 79 -12.20 9.90 2.26
CA GLN A 79 -12.83 11.13 2.75
C GLN A 79 -12.04 12.40 2.36
N ALA A 80 -10.71 12.34 2.38
CA ALA A 80 -9.86 13.45 1.96
C ALA A 80 -9.94 13.68 0.45
N SER A 81 -9.88 12.63 -0.36
CA SER A 81 -9.97 12.68 -1.82
C SER A 81 -11.35 13.18 -2.28
N LEU A 82 -12.43 12.70 -1.65
CA LEU A 82 -13.79 13.17 -1.95
C LEU A 82 -13.96 14.67 -1.64
N ARG A 83 -13.38 15.16 -0.54
CA ARG A 83 -13.38 16.61 -0.22
C ARG A 83 -12.69 17.45 -1.28
N LYS A 84 -11.60 16.94 -1.87
CA LYS A 84 -10.91 17.60 -2.99
C LYS A 84 -11.71 17.51 -4.31
N ALA A 85 -12.43 16.42 -4.53
CA ALA A 85 -13.21 16.19 -5.74
C ALA A 85 -14.50 17.03 -5.82
N THR A 86 -15.08 17.41 -4.67
CA THR A 86 -16.26 18.28 -4.58
C THR A 86 -15.99 19.45 -3.62
N PRO A 87 -15.14 20.43 -4.01
CA PRO A 87 -14.81 21.57 -3.17
C PRO A 87 -16.01 22.53 -3.01
N PRO A 88 -16.06 23.37 -1.97
CA PRO A 88 -17.10 24.40 -1.84
C PRO A 88 -17.16 25.31 -3.08
N PRO A 89 -18.34 25.74 -3.57
CA PRO A 89 -19.69 25.44 -3.07
C PRO A 89 -20.31 24.17 -3.69
N SER A 90 -19.55 23.37 -4.44
CA SER A 90 -20.01 22.16 -5.13
C SER A 90 -20.27 20.95 -4.22
N GLU A 91 -20.21 21.15 -2.89
CA GLU A 91 -20.49 20.13 -1.87
C GLU A 91 -21.90 19.54 -2.01
N GLY A 92 -22.84 20.30 -2.55
CA GLY A 92 -24.20 19.82 -2.84
C GLY A 92 -24.27 18.66 -3.84
N LEU A 93 -23.19 18.41 -4.61
CA LEU A 93 -23.07 17.20 -5.45
C LEU A 93 -22.84 15.93 -4.61
N ARG A 94 -22.25 16.07 -3.42
CA ARG A 94 -22.16 14.96 -2.46
C ARG A 94 -23.48 14.87 -1.72
N SER A 95 -24.24 13.81 -1.97
CA SER A 95 -25.48 13.56 -1.24
C SER A 95 -25.22 13.44 0.27
N SER A 96 -26.18 13.91 1.08
CA SER A 96 -26.19 13.66 2.53
C SER A 96 -26.03 12.16 2.83
N GLN A 97 -26.67 11.32 1.99
CA GLN A 97 -26.59 9.87 2.05
C GLN A 97 -25.16 9.34 1.93
N THR A 98 -24.33 9.85 1.00
CA THR A 98 -22.91 9.43 0.89
C THR A 98 -22.13 9.78 2.15
N THR A 99 -22.41 10.93 2.77
CA THR A 99 -21.78 11.34 4.02
C THR A 99 -22.17 10.42 5.18
N GLU A 100 -23.45 10.07 5.29
CA GLU A 100 -23.95 9.11 6.29
C GLU A 100 -23.34 7.71 6.11
N GLN A 101 -23.17 7.25 4.87
CA GLN A 101 -22.56 5.97 4.54
C GLN A 101 -21.08 5.92 4.93
N LEU A 102 -20.32 7.00 4.67
CA LEU A 102 -18.93 7.12 5.12
C LEU A 102 -18.83 7.05 6.64
N GLN A 103 -19.75 7.68 7.38
CA GLN A 103 -19.79 7.62 8.83
C GLN A 103 -20.21 6.24 9.36
N ALA A 104 -21.15 5.57 8.68
CA ALA A 104 -21.53 4.20 9.03
C ALA A 104 -20.37 3.22 8.86
N LEU A 105 -19.60 3.37 7.78
CA LEU A 105 -18.41 2.55 7.55
C LEU A 105 -17.32 2.84 8.58
N ASP A 106 -17.09 4.12 8.91
CA ASP A 106 -16.17 4.52 9.98
C ASP A 106 -16.54 3.86 11.32
N ARG A 107 -17.81 3.96 11.74
CA ARG A 107 -18.30 3.31 12.97
C ARG A 107 -18.06 1.81 12.97
N ALA A 108 -18.34 1.12 11.86
CA ALA A 108 -18.12 -0.32 11.75
C ALA A 108 -16.63 -0.70 11.86
N ILE A 109 -15.73 0.13 11.28
CA ILE A 109 -14.28 -0.05 11.41
C ILE A 109 -13.83 0.16 12.86
N GLN A 110 -14.29 1.24 13.52
CA GLN A 110 -13.94 1.51 14.93
C GLN A 110 -14.43 0.42 15.87
N GLN A 111 -15.62 -0.13 15.60
CA GLN A 111 -16.22 -1.24 16.36
C GLN A 111 -15.63 -2.61 15.99
N LYS A 112 -14.81 -2.69 14.94
CA LYS A 112 -14.24 -3.94 14.42
C LYS A 112 -15.31 -4.99 14.09
N ASP A 113 -16.48 -4.52 13.66
CA ASP A 113 -17.64 -5.38 13.37
C ASP A 113 -17.64 -5.76 11.89
N GLY A 114 -17.27 -7.00 11.59
CA GLY A 114 -17.19 -7.51 10.22
C GLY A 114 -18.53 -7.55 9.47
N ALA A 115 -19.64 -7.78 10.16
CA ALA A 115 -20.96 -7.84 9.53
C ALA A 115 -21.47 -6.42 9.23
N ALA A 116 -21.37 -5.52 10.20
CA ALA A 116 -21.69 -4.11 10.00
C ALA A 116 -20.78 -3.47 8.94
N PHE A 117 -19.49 -3.83 8.92
CA PHE A 117 -18.53 -3.38 7.92
C PHE A 117 -18.94 -3.79 6.51
N ALA A 118 -19.25 -5.08 6.31
CA ALA A 118 -19.62 -5.58 4.98
C ALA A 118 -20.88 -4.88 4.44
N LYS A 119 -21.88 -4.66 5.31
CA LYS A 119 -23.07 -3.91 4.97
C LYS A 119 -22.77 -2.45 4.65
N ALA A 120 -22.07 -1.74 5.54
CA ALA A 120 -21.76 -0.32 5.38
C ALA A 120 -20.89 -0.06 4.14
N TYR A 121 -19.98 -0.96 3.81
CA TYR A 121 -19.17 -0.90 2.60
C TYR A 121 -20.04 -1.06 1.33
N SER A 122 -20.99 -2.00 1.33
CA SER A 122 -21.94 -2.17 0.23
C SER A 122 -22.81 -0.92 0.08
N ASP A 123 -23.27 -0.33 1.18
CA ASP A 123 -24.06 0.90 1.16
C ASP A 123 -23.25 2.06 0.58
N LEU A 124 -21.98 2.24 1.00
CA LEU A 124 -21.08 3.25 0.43
C LEU A 124 -20.87 3.03 -1.08
N THR A 125 -20.71 1.78 -1.51
CA THR A 125 -20.57 1.43 -2.94
C THR A 125 -21.79 1.87 -3.74
N ASN A 126 -23.00 1.65 -3.20
CA ASN A 126 -24.23 2.15 -3.80
C ASN A 126 -24.28 3.69 -3.82
N GLY A 127 -23.77 4.35 -2.78
CA GLY A 127 -23.58 5.80 -2.74
C GLY A 127 -22.67 6.35 -3.83
N CYS A 128 -21.52 5.70 -4.06
CA CYS A 128 -20.62 6.03 -5.16
C CYS A 128 -21.35 5.95 -6.51
N ASN A 129 -22.08 4.86 -6.74
CA ASN A 129 -22.84 4.66 -7.98
C ASN A 129 -24.00 5.65 -8.15
N ALA A 130 -24.65 6.08 -7.06
CA ALA A 130 -25.66 7.13 -7.11
C ALA A 130 -25.04 8.47 -7.53
N CYS A 131 -23.90 8.84 -6.96
CA CYS A 131 -23.15 10.05 -7.33
C CYS A 131 -22.70 10.02 -8.79
N HIS A 132 -22.17 8.89 -9.27
CA HIS A 132 -21.74 8.73 -10.66
C HIS A 132 -22.91 8.92 -11.64
N ARG A 133 -24.07 8.31 -11.37
CA ARG A 133 -25.28 8.50 -12.19
C ARG A 133 -25.74 9.96 -12.19
N ALA A 134 -25.83 10.59 -11.02
CA ALA A 134 -26.26 11.99 -10.89
C ALA A 134 -25.31 12.97 -11.60
N SER A 135 -24.02 12.61 -11.69
CA SER A 135 -22.98 13.43 -12.32
C SER A 135 -22.77 13.12 -13.81
N GLY A 136 -23.60 12.27 -14.43
CA GLY A 136 -23.50 11.92 -15.85
C GLY A 136 -22.45 10.85 -16.20
N TYR A 137 -21.85 10.20 -15.20
CA TYR A 137 -20.85 9.14 -15.35
C TYR A 137 -21.43 7.74 -15.10
N SER A 138 -22.68 7.49 -15.52
CA SER A 138 -23.38 6.21 -15.27
C SER A 138 -22.69 4.98 -15.87
N SER A 139 -21.83 5.16 -16.87
CA SER A 139 -20.99 4.10 -17.44
C SER A 139 -19.90 3.60 -16.47
N ILE A 140 -19.56 4.38 -15.44
CA ILE A 140 -18.60 4.00 -14.40
C ILE A 140 -19.38 3.43 -13.21
N THR A 141 -19.60 2.13 -13.21
CA THR A 141 -20.24 1.42 -12.10
C THR A 141 -19.20 0.73 -11.23
N ILE A 142 -19.19 1.07 -9.94
CA ILE A 142 -18.35 0.47 -8.91
C ILE A 142 -19.06 -0.77 -8.34
N GLN A 143 -18.28 -1.79 -8.03
CA GLN A 143 -18.75 -3.01 -7.37
C GLN A 143 -17.87 -3.33 -6.17
N VAL A 144 -18.36 -4.20 -5.28
CA VAL A 144 -17.52 -4.81 -4.26
C VAL A 144 -16.44 -5.65 -4.96
N PRO A 145 -15.14 -5.45 -4.67
CA PRO A 145 -14.09 -6.16 -5.37
C PRO A 145 -14.09 -7.65 -5.00
N VAL A 146 -13.94 -8.51 -6.01
CA VAL A 146 -13.91 -9.98 -5.87
C VAL A 146 -12.48 -10.52 -5.73
N ASN A 147 -11.48 -9.77 -6.21
CA ASN A 147 -10.05 -10.08 -6.09
C ASN A 147 -9.24 -8.80 -5.88
N SER A 148 -8.03 -8.96 -5.33
CA SER A 148 -7.06 -7.85 -5.22
C SER A 148 -6.33 -7.66 -6.55
N PRO A 149 -6.20 -6.42 -7.07
CA PRO A 149 -5.22 -6.10 -8.11
C PRO A 149 -3.82 -5.81 -7.55
N PHE A 150 -3.68 -5.67 -6.23
CA PHE A 150 -2.40 -5.43 -5.55
C PHE A 150 -1.79 -6.77 -5.16
N SER A 151 -0.87 -7.26 -5.99
CA SER A 151 -0.18 -8.54 -5.78
C SER A 151 0.99 -8.44 -4.81
N ASP A 152 1.39 -7.23 -4.45
CA ASP A 152 2.56 -6.89 -3.62
C ASP A 152 2.19 -6.35 -2.23
N GLN A 153 0.89 -6.26 -1.91
CA GLN A 153 0.41 -5.76 -0.61
C GLN A 153 -0.30 -6.87 0.20
N LEU A 154 0.19 -7.13 1.40
CA LEU A 154 -0.50 -7.96 2.39
C LEU A 154 -1.57 -7.13 3.11
N PHE A 155 -2.83 -7.53 2.99
CA PHE A 155 -3.96 -6.80 3.60
C PHE A 155 -4.32 -7.28 5.01
N ALA A 156 -3.87 -8.45 5.42
CA ALA A 156 -4.03 -8.90 6.79
C ALA A 156 -3.01 -8.20 7.70
N ASP A 157 -3.35 -7.98 8.97
CA ASP A 157 -2.44 -7.35 9.94
C ASP A 157 -1.31 -8.32 10.29
N GLN A 158 -0.12 -8.09 9.73
CA GLN A 158 1.06 -8.94 9.94
C GLN A 158 1.53 -8.92 11.40
N ILE A 159 1.45 -7.77 12.07
CA ILE A 159 1.92 -7.59 13.44
C ILE A 159 1.00 -8.30 14.42
N ALA A 160 -0.32 -8.15 14.26
CA ALA A 160 -1.28 -8.88 15.08
C ALA A 160 -1.17 -10.39 14.89
N GLN A 161 -0.98 -10.87 13.66
CA GLN A 161 -0.72 -12.28 13.38
C GLN A 161 0.57 -12.76 14.04
N GLY A 162 1.66 -12.01 13.91
CA GLY A 162 2.95 -12.31 14.53
C GLY A 162 2.84 -12.45 16.04
N ARG A 163 2.13 -11.51 16.68
CA ARG A 163 1.84 -11.54 18.12
C ARG A 163 1.02 -12.77 18.51
N ALA A 164 -0.03 -13.10 17.75
CA ALA A 164 -0.86 -14.27 18.02
C ALA A 164 -0.07 -15.59 17.87
N LEU A 165 0.72 -15.71 16.80
CA LEU A 165 1.60 -16.85 16.55
C LEU A 165 2.64 -17.00 17.66
N ALA A 166 3.28 -15.90 18.06
CA ALA A 166 4.23 -15.88 19.16
C ALA A 166 3.58 -16.32 20.48
N ARG A 167 2.38 -15.84 20.82
CA ARG A 167 1.66 -16.28 22.03
C ARG A 167 1.34 -17.76 21.99
N GLY A 168 0.82 -18.27 20.87
CA GLY A 168 0.45 -19.68 20.75
C GLY A 168 1.65 -20.63 20.72
N THR A 169 2.78 -20.19 20.18
CA THR A 169 3.97 -21.04 19.99
C THR A 169 4.97 -20.91 21.14
N CYS A 170 5.15 -19.71 21.66
CA CYS A 170 6.22 -19.37 22.60
C CYS A 170 5.69 -19.06 24.01
N GLY A 171 4.38 -18.77 24.16
CA GLY A 171 3.77 -18.28 25.40
C GLY A 171 3.76 -19.28 26.57
N LEU A 172 4.04 -20.56 26.33
CA LEU A 172 4.25 -21.53 27.41
C LEU A 172 5.51 -21.22 28.23
N CYS A 173 6.54 -20.68 27.59
CA CYS A 173 7.85 -20.44 28.20
C CYS A 173 8.16 -18.94 28.32
N HIS A 174 7.71 -18.13 27.37
CA HIS A 174 8.03 -16.71 27.29
C HIS A 174 6.84 -15.83 27.66
N ILE A 175 7.13 -14.68 28.24
CA ILE A 175 6.20 -13.55 28.25
C ILE A 175 6.37 -12.81 26.92
N VAL A 176 5.31 -12.82 26.10
CA VAL A 176 5.31 -12.34 24.72
C VAL A 176 4.89 -10.89 24.61
N SER A 177 3.97 -10.42 25.46
CA SER A 177 3.52 -9.02 25.41
C SER A 177 3.39 -8.40 26.80
N ASP A 178 2.61 -9.00 27.68
CA ASP A 178 2.28 -8.39 28.97
C ASP A 178 2.43 -9.40 30.11
N ALA A 179 3.46 -9.20 30.94
CA ALA A 179 3.76 -10.03 32.10
C ALA A 179 2.60 -10.07 33.11
N SER A 180 1.76 -9.04 33.16
CA SER A 180 0.64 -8.97 34.11
C SER A 180 -0.57 -9.81 33.69
N ARG A 181 -0.62 -10.23 32.42
CA ARG A 181 -1.75 -10.99 31.82
C ARG A 181 -1.33 -12.36 31.30
N GLU A 182 -0.04 -12.64 31.25
CA GLU A 182 0.51 -13.89 30.74
C GLU A 182 1.16 -14.66 31.90
N THR A 183 0.78 -15.93 32.07
CA THR A 183 1.30 -16.82 33.12
C THR A 183 1.98 -18.02 32.46
N PRO A 184 3.31 -17.96 32.25
CA PRO A 184 4.06 -19.07 31.69
C PRO A 184 3.91 -20.34 32.54
N ALA A 185 3.90 -21.50 31.89
CA ALA A 185 3.73 -22.79 32.57
C ALA A 185 4.95 -23.16 33.42
N PHE A 186 6.11 -22.58 33.11
CA PHE A 186 7.36 -22.83 33.82
C PHE A 186 7.53 -21.88 35.01
N ARG A 187 7.97 -22.45 36.15
CA ARG A 187 8.17 -21.74 37.42
C ARG A 187 9.19 -20.59 37.31
N VAL A 188 10.16 -20.72 36.41
CA VAL A 188 11.04 -19.61 35.98
C VAL A 188 10.81 -19.44 34.48
N PRO A 189 10.20 -18.32 34.06
CA PRO A 189 9.96 -18.10 32.64
C PRO A 189 11.28 -17.88 31.90
N ALA A 190 11.30 -18.26 30.62
CA ALA A 190 12.34 -17.82 29.72
C ALA A 190 12.29 -16.28 29.59
N PRO A 191 13.40 -15.63 29.15
CA PRO A 191 13.43 -14.18 29.01
C PRO A 191 12.24 -13.65 28.22
N SER A 192 11.68 -12.53 28.65
CA SER A 192 10.52 -11.93 27.98
C SER A 192 10.92 -11.43 26.58
N PHE A 193 9.93 -11.24 25.72
CA PHE A 193 10.19 -10.70 24.38
C PHE A 193 10.76 -9.28 24.44
N SER A 194 10.33 -8.45 25.40
CA SER A 194 10.92 -7.13 25.62
C SER A 194 12.38 -7.23 26.07
N GLU A 195 12.71 -8.13 27.01
CA GLU A 195 14.10 -8.36 27.43
C GLU A 195 14.99 -8.84 26.27
N ILE A 196 14.46 -9.69 25.38
CA ILE A 196 15.18 -10.18 24.20
C ILE A 196 15.38 -9.05 23.19
N ALA A 197 14.33 -8.29 22.89
CA ALA A 197 14.36 -7.19 21.92
C ALA A 197 15.30 -6.05 22.34
N SER A 198 15.49 -5.85 23.65
CA SER A 198 16.39 -4.83 24.20
C SER A 198 17.87 -5.25 24.23
N ARG A 199 18.22 -6.47 23.80
CA ARG A 199 19.63 -6.91 23.79
C ARG A 199 20.40 -6.18 22.68
N PRO A 200 21.63 -5.70 22.94
CA PRO A 200 22.47 -5.09 21.90
C PRO A 200 22.79 -6.02 20.72
N SER A 201 22.76 -7.33 20.95
CA SER A 201 22.98 -8.36 19.93
C SER A 201 21.73 -8.72 19.13
N PHE A 202 20.56 -8.17 19.47
CA PHE A 202 19.33 -8.50 18.76
C PHE A 202 19.32 -7.88 17.35
N SER A 203 18.93 -8.69 16.37
CA SER A 203 18.59 -8.22 15.02
C SER A 203 17.50 -9.10 14.41
N ALA A 204 16.77 -8.56 13.43
CA ALA A 204 15.76 -9.32 12.69
C ALA A 204 16.36 -10.56 11.99
N ASN A 205 17.57 -10.43 11.44
CA ASN A 205 18.27 -11.56 10.80
C ASN A 205 18.65 -12.64 11.80
N TYR A 206 19.21 -12.25 12.95
CA TYR A 206 19.49 -13.19 14.03
C TYR A 206 18.22 -13.92 14.47
N LEU A 207 17.09 -13.21 14.61
CA LEU A 207 15.83 -13.83 14.98
C LEU A 207 15.33 -14.81 13.91
N ARG A 208 15.45 -14.50 12.61
CA ARG A 208 15.11 -15.44 11.53
C ARG A 208 15.98 -16.69 11.55
N GLU A 209 17.29 -16.53 11.65
CA GLU A 209 18.25 -17.64 11.75
C GLU A 209 17.97 -18.50 12.99
N LEU A 210 17.68 -17.85 14.11
CA LEU A 210 17.26 -18.52 15.31
C LEU A 210 16.02 -19.36 15.00
N LEU A 211 14.89 -18.74 14.61
CA LEU A 211 13.57 -19.34 14.30
C LEU A 211 13.58 -20.45 13.24
N THR A 212 14.60 -20.53 12.39
CA THR A 212 14.78 -21.61 11.41
C THR A 212 15.66 -22.76 11.92
N SER A 213 16.48 -22.51 12.96
CA SER A 213 17.38 -23.49 13.55
C SER A 213 16.67 -24.55 14.41
N ASN A 214 17.43 -25.42 15.07
CA ASN A 214 16.89 -26.40 16.03
C ASN A 214 16.77 -25.83 17.47
N HIS A 215 17.11 -24.57 17.71
CA HIS A 215 16.95 -23.82 18.99
C HIS A 215 17.48 -24.46 20.27
N ARG A 216 18.24 -25.56 20.16
CA ARG A 216 18.57 -26.44 21.28
C ARG A 216 19.68 -25.90 22.19
N ARG A 217 20.37 -24.84 21.77
CA ARG A 217 21.50 -24.21 22.48
C ARG A 217 21.37 -22.69 22.43
N VAL A 218 20.34 -22.17 23.10
CA VAL A 218 20.15 -20.71 23.26
C VAL A 218 20.96 -20.14 24.43
N GLY A 219 21.67 -20.99 25.17
CA GLY A 219 22.63 -20.63 26.21
C GLY A 219 23.25 -21.87 26.87
N PRO A 220 24.22 -21.71 27.78
CA PRO A 220 24.96 -22.83 28.41
C PRO A 220 24.07 -23.86 29.10
N ASN A 221 22.91 -23.43 29.61
CA ASN A 221 21.92 -24.28 30.28
C ASN A 221 20.49 -24.00 29.79
N GLN A 222 20.34 -23.46 28.58
CA GLN A 222 19.04 -23.06 28.03
C GLN A 222 18.78 -23.82 26.73
N ALA A 223 17.69 -24.59 26.71
CA ALA A 223 17.20 -25.26 25.53
C ALA A 223 15.80 -24.72 25.22
N MET A 224 15.58 -24.34 23.96
CA MET A 224 14.25 -24.02 23.45
C MET A 224 13.86 -25.10 22.43
N LEU A 225 12.59 -25.48 22.44
CA LEU A 225 12.06 -26.43 21.46
C LEU A 225 12.07 -25.79 20.07
N LYS A 226 12.32 -26.59 19.03
CA LYS A 226 12.19 -26.11 17.65
C LYS A 226 10.72 -25.77 17.37
N PRO A 227 10.36 -24.50 17.17
CA PRO A 227 9.03 -24.13 16.75
C PRO A 227 8.88 -24.55 15.28
N LYS A 228 7.89 -25.38 14.97
CA LYS A 228 7.63 -25.87 13.61
C LYS A 228 6.91 -24.78 12.79
N LEU A 229 7.62 -23.69 12.52
CA LEU A 229 7.11 -22.52 11.80
C LEU A 229 7.50 -22.60 10.32
N VAL A 230 6.61 -22.11 9.47
CA VAL A 230 6.90 -21.84 8.05
C VAL A 230 7.33 -20.38 7.86
N GLU A 231 7.92 -20.07 6.70
CA GLU A 231 8.57 -18.78 6.44
C GLU A 231 7.69 -17.56 6.75
N TYR A 232 6.45 -17.50 6.24
CA TYR A 232 5.56 -16.37 6.51
C TYR A 232 5.21 -16.19 8.00
N GLN A 233 5.21 -17.28 8.79
CA GLN A 233 4.97 -17.22 10.23
C GLN A 233 6.19 -16.65 10.96
N ILE A 234 7.40 -17.01 10.50
CA ILE A 234 8.65 -16.45 11.00
C ILE A 234 8.68 -14.96 10.72
N ASP A 235 8.38 -14.52 9.51
CA ASP A 235 8.36 -13.10 9.16
C ASP A 235 7.32 -12.31 9.96
N ALA A 236 6.13 -12.87 10.20
CA ALA A 236 5.14 -12.22 11.06
C ALA A 236 5.66 -12.05 12.50
N ILE A 237 6.29 -13.09 13.08
CA ILE A 237 6.87 -13.00 14.42
C ILE A 237 8.03 -11.99 14.47
N VAL A 238 8.88 -11.96 13.45
CA VAL A 238 9.99 -11.01 13.34
C VAL A 238 9.47 -9.57 13.27
N ALA A 239 8.49 -9.30 12.40
CA ALA A 239 7.87 -7.99 12.29
C ALA A 239 7.25 -7.56 13.63
N PHE A 240 6.57 -8.48 14.34
CA PHE A 240 6.09 -8.21 15.68
C PHE A 240 7.22 -7.85 16.66
N PHE A 241 8.33 -8.59 16.67
CA PHE A 241 9.49 -8.27 17.52
C PHE A 241 10.10 -6.89 17.21
N GLU A 242 10.14 -6.48 15.93
CA GLU A 242 10.60 -5.15 15.54
C GLU A 242 9.70 -4.06 16.16
N THR A 243 8.38 -4.28 16.26
CA THR A 243 7.51 -3.34 16.98
C THR A 243 7.79 -3.29 18.48
N VAL A 244 8.10 -4.43 19.10
CA VAL A 244 8.50 -4.48 20.52
C VAL A 244 9.80 -3.71 20.73
N GLN A 245 10.78 -3.86 19.85
CA GLN A 245 12.04 -3.12 19.92
C GLN A 245 11.81 -1.61 19.77
N ALA A 246 10.98 -1.20 18.81
CA ALA A 246 10.63 0.20 18.60
C ALA A 246 9.90 0.81 19.81
N ASP A 247 9.05 0.04 20.49
CA ASP A 247 8.38 0.47 21.72
C ASP A 247 9.36 0.69 22.88
N GLN A 248 10.43 -0.10 22.99
CA GLN A 248 11.44 0.05 24.05
C GLN A 248 12.39 1.24 23.82
N ALA A 249 12.53 1.71 22.58
CA ALA A 249 13.36 2.84 22.23
C ALA A 249 12.68 4.21 22.40
N ARG A 250 11.37 4.22 22.69
CA ARG A 250 10.56 5.42 22.94
C ARG A 250 10.50 5.76 24.42
#